data_AF-A0A951FJK1-F1
#
_entry.id   AF-A0A951FJK1-F1
#
_cell.length_a   1.000
_cell.length_b   1.000
_cell.length_c   1.000
_cell.angle_alpha   90.00
_cell.angle_beta   90.00
_cell.angle_gamma   90.00
#
_symmetry.space_group_name_H-M   'P 1'
#
loop_
_entity.id
_entity.type
_entity.pdbx_description
1 polymer ?
#
loop_
_entity_poly.entity_id
_entity_poly.type
_entity_poly.pdbx_seq_one_letter_code
_entity_poly.pdbx_strand_id
1 'polypeptide(L)'
;MDPRSSNGDGHLRNETSSRCALGIAIAIDYSMLVVFRYREELARNDDPHEALLTTMATAGRATIFSGSTVAVGLALLAFMPLPFIRSTGIGGLLVPVVSVAASATLLPVLLSLLGRRVNSLRVVPRSVLANRAASDHGFWTRLARTIMRRPIAILIASTGVMLLLAAPALGLALTAGDNRGFPGGTNATEGLFVL
;
A
#
# COMPACT_ATOMS: atom_id res chain seq x y z
N MET A 1 29.47 -13.19 31.30
CA MET A 1 28.76 -12.24 30.42
C MET A 1 28.79 -12.83 29.03
N ASP A 2 27.68 -13.43 28.60
CA ASP A 2 27.62 -14.24 27.38
C ASP A 2 27.28 -13.35 26.17
N PRO A 3 28.17 -13.21 25.16
CA PRO A 3 27.96 -12.33 24.01
C PRO A 3 27.03 -12.92 22.93
N ARG A 4 26.49 -14.14 23.11
CA ARG A 4 25.70 -14.83 22.08
C ARG A 4 24.22 -14.46 22.02
N SER A 5 23.68 -13.71 22.99
CA SER A 5 22.24 -13.37 23.00
C SER A 5 21.86 -12.13 22.17
N SER A 6 22.80 -11.28 21.75
CA SER A 6 22.48 -10.00 21.12
C SER A 6 22.25 -10.04 19.60
N ASN A 7 22.66 -11.11 18.91
CA ASN A 7 22.68 -11.11 17.43
C ASN A 7 21.42 -11.71 16.79
N GLY A 8 20.61 -12.45 17.56
CA GLY A 8 19.32 -13.00 17.08
C GLY A 8 18.20 -11.96 17.03
N ASP A 9 18.24 -10.95 17.90
CA ASP A 9 17.16 -9.98 18.06
C ASP A 9 17.09 -8.95 16.93
N GLY A 10 18.22 -8.64 16.28
CA GLY A 10 18.29 -7.65 15.20
C GLY A 10 17.57 -8.08 13.93
N HIS A 11 17.67 -9.36 13.56
CA HIS A 11 17.01 -9.89 12.37
C HIS A 11 15.49 -9.93 12.54
N LEU A 12 15.02 -10.40 13.70
CA LEU A 12 13.59 -10.46 14.04
C LEU A 12 12.96 -9.06 14.16
N ARG A 13 13.71 -8.06 14.63
CA ARG A 13 13.27 -6.65 14.69
C ARG A 13 13.12 -6.01 13.30
N ASN A 14 13.98 -6.36 12.35
CA ASN A 14 13.89 -5.83 10.97
C ASN A 14 12.74 -6.47 10.18
N GLU A 15 12.50 -7.77 10.39
CA GLU A 15 11.36 -8.48 9.79
C GLU A 15 10.01 -7.96 10.30
N THR A 16 9.89 -7.72 11.61
CA THR A 16 8.67 -7.16 12.20
C THR A 16 8.42 -5.73 11.73
N SER A 17 9.46 -4.90 11.65
CA SER A 17 9.35 -3.52 11.16
C SER A 17 8.83 -3.46 9.71
N SER A 18 9.31 -4.36 8.85
CA SER A 18 8.91 -4.43 7.44
C SER A 18 7.43 -4.81 7.28
N ARG A 19 6.94 -5.76 8.10
CA ARG A 19 5.53 -6.21 8.10
C ARG A 19 4.59 -5.11 8.59
N CYS A 20 4.98 -4.36 9.63
CA CYS A 20 4.21 -3.23 10.14
C CYS A 20 4.07 -2.12 9.10
N ALA A 21 5.16 -1.78 8.40
CA ALA A 21 5.14 -0.75 7.36
C ALA A 21 4.14 -1.11 6.24
N LEU A 22 4.17 -2.36 5.76
CA LEU A 22 3.20 -2.85 4.76
C LEU A 22 1.77 -2.76 5.28
N GLY A 23 1.52 -3.18 6.54
CA GLY A 23 0.18 -3.18 7.11
C GLY A 23 -0.42 -1.80 7.32
N ILE A 24 0.39 -0.84 7.77
CA ILE A 24 -0.04 0.54 7.92
C ILE A 24 -0.35 1.15 6.54
N ALA A 25 0.50 0.93 5.53
CA ALA A 25 0.28 1.44 4.19
C ALA A 25 -1.05 0.96 3.60
N ILE A 26 -1.30 -0.36 3.65
CA ILE A 26 -2.53 -0.97 3.13
C ILE A 26 -3.78 -0.48 3.89
N ALA A 27 -3.71 -0.43 5.22
CA ALA A 27 -4.84 -0.02 6.04
C ALA A 27 -5.24 1.45 5.82
N ILE A 28 -4.26 2.33 5.64
CA ILE A 28 -4.49 3.74 5.34
C ILE A 28 -5.16 3.88 3.98
N ASP A 29 -4.67 3.17 2.95
CA ASP A 29 -5.16 3.33 1.58
C ASP A 29 -6.64 2.92 1.47
N TYR A 30 -7.01 1.80 2.07
CA TYR A 30 -8.40 1.32 2.10
C TYR A 30 -9.31 2.24 2.91
N SER A 31 -8.86 2.70 4.07
CA SER A 31 -9.66 3.63 4.89
C SER A 31 -9.85 4.97 4.19
N MET A 32 -8.79 5.49 3.56
CA MET A 32 -8.83 6.77 2.85
C MET A 32 -9.74 6.72 1.63
N LEU A 33 -9.71 5.64 0.84
CA LEU A 33 -10.59 5.46 -0.32
C LEU A 33 -12.07 5.52 0.08
N VAL A 34 -12.46 4.75 1.10
CA VAL A 34 -13.87 4.66 1.52
C VAL A 34 -14.33 5.97 2.18
N VAL A 35 -13.49 6.60 3.02
CA VAL A 35 -13.81 7.90 3.63
C VAL A 35 -13.91 9.00 2.57
N PHE A 36 -13.01 9.01 1.58
CA PHE A 36 -13.07 9.99 0.50
C PHE A 36 -14.37 9.84 -0.28
N ARG A 37 -14.77 8.61 -0.61
CA ARG A 37 -16.03 8.36 -1.30
C ARG A 37 -17.26 8.72 -0.46
N TYR A 38 -17.27 8.37 0.83
CA TYR A 38 -18.34 8.77 1.74
C TYR A 38 -18.53 10.28 1.81
N ARG A 39 -17.42 11.04 1.87
CA ARG A 39 -17.46 12.50 1.88
C ARG A 39 -17.96 13.09 0.56
N GLU A 40 -17.65 12.44 -0.56
CA GLU A 40 -18.15 12.83 -1.87
C GLU A 40 -19.67 12.60 -1.98
N GLU A 41 -20.16 11.43 -1.56
CA GLU A 41 -21.59 11.12 -1.56
C GLU A 41 -22.38 11.97 -0.56
N LEU A 42 -21.81 12.29 0.60
CA LEU A 42 -22.43 13.19 1.59
C LEU A 42 -22.48 14.65 1.13
N ALA A 43 -21.64 15.03 0.16
CA ALA A 43 -21.73 16.36 -0.47
C ALA A 43 -22.81 16.43 -1.56
N ARG A 44 -23.25 15.27 -2.07
CA ARG A 44 -24.25 15.13 -3.14
C ARG A 44 -25.66 14.79 -2.60
N ASN A 45 -25.74 14.13 -1.44
CA ASN A 45 -26.99 13.66 -0.83
C ASN A 45 -27.19 14.27 0.56
N ASP A 46 -28.44 14.62 0.89
CA ASP A 46 -28.80 15.19 2.19
C ASP A 46 -28.95 14.14 3.31
N ASP A 47 -29.16 12.86 2.96
CA ASP A 47 -29.28 11.74 3.89
C ASP A 47 -27.93 10.99 4.07
N PRO A 48 -27.33 11.00 5.28
CA PRO A 48 -26.13 10.24 5.59
C PRO A 48 -26.26 8.72 5.41
N HIS A 49 -27.48 8.18 5.52
CA HIS A 49 -27.72 6.74 5.35
C HIS A 49 -27.65 6.33 3.88
N GLU A 50 -28.30 7.08 2.99
CA GLU A 50 -28.21 6.87 1.54
C GLU A 50 -26.76 7.03 1.02
N ALA A 51 -26.05 8.05 1.50
CA ALA A 51 -24.63 8.25 1.18
C ALA A 51 -23.75 7.06 1.59
N LEU A 52 -24.05 6.43 2.73
CA LEU A 52 -23.32 5.25 3.21
C LEU A 52 -23.58 4.04 2.31
N LEU A 53 -24.84 3.78 1.94
CA LEU A 53 -25.21 2.67 1.07
C LEU A 53 -24.53 2.76 -0.29
N THR A 54 -24.58 3.93 -0.93
CA THR A 54 -23.93 4.18 -2.23
C THR A 54 -22.41 4.04 -2.14
N THR A 55 -21.81 4.50 -1.04
CA THR A 55 -20.37 4.34 -0.79
C THR A 55 -19.97 2.87 -0.65
N MET A 56 -20.73 2.08 0.10
CA MET A 56 -20.45 0.65 0.27
C MET A 56 -20.65 -0.13 -1.03
N ALA A 57 -21.66 0.23 -1.83
CA ALA A 57 -21.91 -0.39 -3.14
C ALA A 57 -20.77 -0.15 -4.15
N THR A 58 -20.06 0.97 -4.03
CA THR A 58 -18.98 1.37 -4.95
C THR A 58 -17.60 1.13 -4.35
N ALA A 59 -17.15 2.02 -3.47
CA ALA A 59 -15.83 1.97 -2.84
C ALA A 59 -15.66 0.77 -1.91
N GLY A 60 -16.72 0.38 -1.17
CA GLY A 60 -16.68 -0.81 -0.32
C GLY A 60 -16.42 -2.07 -1.15
N ARG A 61 -17.20 -2.27 -2.22
CA ARG A 61 -17.01 -3.40 -3.15
C ARG A 61 -15.63 -3.37 -3.83
N ALA A 62 -15.16 -2.21 -4.26
CA ALA A 62 -13.83 -2.05 -4.85
C ALA A 62 -12.70 -2.42 -3.87
N THR A 63 -12.83 -2.02 -2.60
CA THR A 63 -11.87 -2.34 -1.53
C THR A 63 -11.79 -3.84 -1.26
N ILE A 64 -12.94 -4.52 -1.20
CA ILE A 64 -13.00 -5.98 -1.02
C ILE A 64 -12.31 -6.71 -2.19
N PHE A 65 -12.55 -6.27 -3.42
CA PHE A 65 -11.94 -6.87 -4.61
C PHE A 65 -10.42 -6.64 -4.69
N SER A 66 -9.96 -5.43 -4.37
CA SER A 66 -8.54 -5.12 -4.30
C SER A 66 -7.85 -5.93 -3.19
N GLY A 67 -8.42 -5.94 -2.00
CA GLY A 67 -7.85 -6.64 -0.85
C GLY A 67 -7.82 -8.16 -1.02
N SER A 68 -8.83 -8.75 -1.66
CA SER A 68 -8.80 -10.18 -1.98
C SER A 68 -7.70 -10.53 -2.97
N THR A 69 -7.45 -9.67 -3.96
CA THR A 69 -6.35 -9.87 -4.93
C THR A 69 -4.98 -9.87 -4.23
N VAL A 70 -4.75 -8.93 -3.32
CA VAL A 70 -3.51 -8.88 -2.52
C VAL A 70 -3.39 -10.11 -1.61
N ALA A 71 -4.49 -10.51 -0.95
CA ALA A 71 -4.50 -11.70 -0.12
C ALA A 71 -4.14 -12.96 -0.92
N VAL A 72 -4.69 -13.12 -2.13
CA VAL A 72 -4.33 -14.25 -3.01
C VAL A 72 -2.84 -14.20 -3.39
N GLY A 73 -2.29 -13.03 -3.73
CA GLY A 73 -0.87 -12.89 -4.03
C GLY A 73 0.05 -13.28 -2.86
N LEU A 74 -0.30 -12.87 -1.64
CA LEU A 74 0.46 -13.25 -0.43
C LEU A 74 0.26 -14.73 -0.06
N ALA A 75 -0.92 -15.29 -0.33
CA ALA A 75 -1.17 -16.71 -0.14
C ALA A 75 -0.27 -17.58 -1.04
N LEU A 76 0.02 -17.15 -2.27
CA LEU A 76 0.97 -17.84 -3.16
C LEU A 76 2.38 -17.94 -2.56
N LEU A 77 2.83 -16.91 -1.83
CA LEU A 77 4.12 -16.95 -1.13
C LEU A 77 4.14 -18.01 -0.01
N ALA A 78 3.00 -18.31 0.61
CA ALA A 78 2.89 -19.32 1.65
C ALA A 78 3.06 -20.77 1.13
N PHE A 79 2.89 -20.99 -0.17
CA PHE A 79 3.15 -22.28 -0.84
C PHE A 79 4.62 -22.49 -1.21
N MET A 80 5.47 -21.46 -1.07
CA MET A 80 6.87 -21.52 -1.45
C MET A 80 7.68 -22.35 -0.43
N PRO A 81 8.56 -23.29 -0.85
CA PRO A 81 9.26 -24.20 0.06
C PRO A 81 10.37 -23.54 0.90
N LEU A 82 10.62 -22.24 0.73
CA LEU A 82 11.61 -21.49 1.51
C LEU A 82 10.97 -20.98 2.83
N PRO A 83 11.49 -21.37 4.01
CA PRO A 83 10.86 -21.06 5.29
C PRO A 83 10.73 -19.55 5.56
N PHE A 84 11.71 -18.75 5.11
CA PHE A 84 11.67 -17.29 5.20
C PHE A 84 10.53 -16.66 4.38
N ILE A 85 10.38 -17.09 3.12
CA ILE A 85 9.32 -16.60 2.23
C ILE A 85 7.94 -17.03 2.75
N ARG A 86 7.84 -18.26 3.24
CA ARG A 86 6.61 -18.80 3.82
C ARG A 86 6.14 -18.05 5.07
N SER A 87 7.06 -17.74 6.00
CA SER A 87 6.76 -16.94 7.20
C SER A 87 6.23 -15.55 6.84
N THR A 88 6.84 -14.93 5.82
CA THR A 88 6.40 -13.62 5.29
C THR A 88 5.05 -13.69 4.59
N GLY A 89 4.78 -14.75 3.81
CA GLY A 89 3.49 -14.99 3.19
C GLY A 89 2.36 -15.13 4.22
N ILE A 90 2.56 -15.96 5.25
CA ILE A 90 1.55 -16.16 6.30
C ILE A 90 1.33 -14.89 7.13
N GLY A 91 2.40 -14.23 7.58
CA GLY A 91 2.31 -13.00 8.35
C GLY A 91 1.73 -11.83 7.54
N GLY A 92 2.08 -11.75 6.26
CA GLY A 92 1.56 -10.75 5.33
C GLY A 92 0.09 -10.98 4.98
N LEU A 93 -0.37 -12.23 4.84
CA LEU A 93 -1.74 -12.58 4.47
C LEU A 93 -2.78 -12.10 5.50
N LEU A 94 -2.43 -12.11 6.79
CA LEU A 94 -3.35 -11.68 7.86
C LEU A 94 -3.72 -10.20 7.72
N VAL A 95 -2.79 -9.36 7.24
CA VAL A 95 -2.97 -7.92 7.11
C VAL A 95 -4.14 -7.54 6.18
N PRO A 96 -4.17 -7.91 4.88
CA PRO A 96 -5.26 -7.55 3.99
C PRO A 96 -6.57 -8.24 4.39
N VAL A 97 -6.53 -9.45 4.95
CA VAL A 97 -7.74 -10.15 5.43
C VAL A 97 -8.40 -9.37 6.56
N VAL A 98 -7.65 -9.01 7.60
CA VAL A 98 -8.15 -8.22 8.73
C VAL A 98 -8.56 -6.82 8.25
N SER A 99 -7.80 -6.20 7.35
CA SER A 99 -8.10 -4.86 6.84
C SER A 99 -9.39 -4.83 6.02
N VAL A 100 -9.61 -5.80 5.13
CA VAL A 100 -10.88 -5.92 4.37
C VAL A 100 -12.05 -6.20 5.31
N ALA A 101 -11.88 -7.09 6.29
CA ALA A 101 -12.90 -7.37 7.28
C ALA A 101 -13.27 -6.12 8.08
N ALA A 102 -12.28 -5.37 8.57
CA ALA A 102 -12.48 -4.11 9.28
C ALA A 102 -13.11 -3.03 8.38
N SER A 103 -12.69 -2.91 7.13
CA SER A 103 -13.27 -1.96 6.17
C SER A 103 -14.74 -2.29 5.86
N ALA A 104 -15.11 -3.56 5.83
CA ALA A 104 -16.48 -3.99 5.55
C ALA A 104 -17.40 -3.92 6.78
N THR A 105 -16.85 -3.93 8.00
CA THR A 105 -17.63 -4.01 9.24
C THR A 105 -17.48 -2.77 10.13
N LEU A 106 -16.26 -2.46 10.55
CA LEU A 106 -15.96 -1.37 11.46
C LEU A 106 -16.19 -0.01 10.80
N LEU A 107 -15.82 0.12 9.53
CA LEU A 107 -15.94 1.37 8.79
C LEU A 107 -17.41 1.83 8.60
N PRO A 108 -18.35 0.99 8.13
CA PRO A 108 -19.75 1.42 8.02
C PRO A 108 -20.39 1.72 9.38
N VAL A 109 -19.99 1.01 10.45
CA VAL A 109 -20.46 1.30 11.82
C VAL A 109 -19.95 2.65 12.31
N LEU A 110 -18.66 2.94 12.10
CA LEU A 110 -18.10 4.23 12.48
C LEU A 110 -18.70 5.39 11.66
N LEU A 111 -18.90 5.19 10.35
CA LEU A 111 -19.50 6.19 9.48
C LEU A 111 -20.99 6.42 9.80
N SER A 112 -21.75 5.39 10.16
CA SER A 112 -23.15 5.55 10.56
C SER A 112 -23.29 6.32 11.88
N LEU A 113 -22.41 6.06 12.85
CA LEU A 113 -22.37 6.80 14.12
C LEU A 113 -21.91 8.25 13.94
N LEU A 114 -20.95 8.49 13.05
CA LEU A 114 -20.36 9.80 12.85
C LEU A 114 -21.21 10.68 11.92
N GLY A 115 -21.89 10.08 10.94
CA GLY A 115 -22.79 10.75 10.00
C GLY A 115 -22.20 12.05 9.43
N ARG A 116 -22.90 13.17 9.63
CA ARG A 116 -22.44 14.51 9.19
C ARG A 116 -21.23 15.04 9.98
N ARG A 117 -20.92 14.50 11.16
CA ARG A 117 -19.80 14.96 12.00
C ARG A 117 -18.43 14.60 11.41
N VAL A 118 -18.37 13.72 10.41
CA VAL A 118 -17.13 13.46 9.62
C VAL A 118 -16.55 14.77 9.05
N ASN A 119 -17.42 15.73 8.69
CA ASN A 119 -17.01 17.03 8.17
C ASN A 119 -16.92 18.14 9.24
N SER A 120 -17.15 17.82 10.52
CA SER A 120 -17.13 18.79 11.64
C SER A 120 -15.72 19.24 12.00
N LEU A 121 -14.75 18.32 12.03
CA LEU A 121 -13.32 18.62 12.25
C LEU A 121 -12.66 19.09 10.93
N ARG A 122 -13.15 20.21 10.41
CA ARG A 122 -12.78 20.72 9.08
C ARG A 122 -11.44 21.47 9.13
N VAL A 123 -10.33 20.72 9.17
CA VAL A 123 -8.96 21.27 9.18
C VAL A 123 -8.50 21.77 7.79
N VAL A 124 -9.16 21.33 6.71
CA VAL A 124 -8.77 21.67 5.32
C VAL A 124 -9.62 22.85 4.79
N PRO A 125 -8.99 23.94 4.29
CA PRO A 125 -9.70 25.11 3.81
C PRO A 125 -10.66 24.82 2.64
N ARG A 126 -11.79 25.55 2.59
CA ARG A 126 -12.80 25.46 1.52
C ARG A 126 -12.21 25.68 0.11
N SER A 127 -11.23 26.56 -0.03
CA SER A 127 -10.54 26.84 -1.30
C SER A 127 -9.80 25.63 -1.86
N VAL A 128 -9.19 24.80 -1.01
CA VAL A 128 -8.46 23.59 -1.43
C VAL A 128 -9.42 22.50 -1.90
N LEU A 129 -10.58 22.34 -1.22
CA LEU A 129 -11.62 21.40 -1.66
C LEU A 129 -12.32 21.87 -2.93
N ALA A 130 -12.62 23.17 -3.05
CA ALA A 130 -13.23 23.75 -4.24
C ALA A 130 -12.31 23.63 -5.46
N ASN A 131 -11.00 23.87 -5.29
CA ASN A 131 -10.02 23.63 -6.35
C ASN A 131 -9.90 22.14 -6.74
N ARG A 132 -10.05 21.22 -5.79
CA ARG A 132 -10.08 19.78 -6.09
C ARG A 132 -11.32 19.38 -6.88
N ALA A 133 -12.50 19.88 -6.51
CA ALA A 133 -13.74 19.66 -7.27
C ALA A 133 -13.70 20.33 -8.66
N ALA A 134 -13.06 21.51 -8.77
CA ALA A 134 -12.83 22.22 -10.03
C ALA A 134 -11.67 21.65 -10.88
N SER A 135 -11.00 20.58 -10.43
CA SER A 135 -9.87 19.94 -11.15
C SER A 135 -10.27 19.37 -12.52
N ASP A 136 -11.55 19.38 -12.87
CA ASP A 136 -12.05 19.08 -14.21
C ASP A 136 -11.34 19.89 -15.31
N HIS A 137 -10.77 21.06 -15.00
CA HIS A 137 -10.00 21.90 -15.94
C HIS A 137 -8.48 21.93 -15.69
N GLY A 138 -7.95 21.12 -14.76
CA GLY A 138 -6.58 21.22 -14.26
C GLY A 138 -5.48 20.51 -15.07
N PHE A 139 -4.27 20.48 -14.49
CA PHE A 139 -3.09 19.76 -15.00
C PHE A 139 -3.38 18.29 -15.29
N TRP A 140 -4.10 17.61 -14.39
CA TRP A 140 -4.48 16.20 -14.54
C TRP A 140 -5.36 15.95 -15.75
N THR A 141 -6.36 16.80 -16.01
CA THR A 141 -7.21 16.68 -17.22
C THR A 141 -6.43 16.98 -18.49
N ARG A 142 -5.46 17.90 -18.46
CA ARG A 142 -4.57 18.14 -19.59
C ARG A 142 -3.66 16.94 -19.85
N LEU A 143 -3.06 16.38 -18.80
CA LEU A 143 -2.22 15.20 -18.88
C LEU A 143 -3.01 13.99 -19.41
N ALA A 144 -4.20 13.73 -18.86
CA ALA A 144 -5.08 12.66 -19.32
C ALA A 144 -5.48 12.84 -20.80
N ARG A 145 -5.82 14.07 -21.22
CA ARG A 145 -6.10 14.37 -22.64
C ARG A 145 -4.88 14.15 -23.54
N THR A 146 -3.68 14.52 -23.08
CA THR A 146 -2.44 14.23 -23.82
C THR A 146 -2.23 12.73 -23.95
N ILE A 147 -2.51 11.96 -22.89
CA ILE A 147 -2.42 10.49 -22.91
C ILE A 147 -3.40 9.89 -23.91
N MET A 148 -4.66 10.32 -23.86
CA MET A 148 -5.72 9.85 -24.76
C MET A 148 -5.52 10.26 -26.23
N ARG A 149 -4.78 11.34 -26.51
CA ARG A 149 -4.50 11.77 -27.90
C ARG A 149 -3.51 10.87 -28.63
N ARG A 150 -2.61 10.18 -27.91
CA ARG A 150 -1.61 9.28 -28.50
C ARG A 150 -1.38 8.03 -27.62
N PRO A 151 -2.42 7.17 -27.47
CA PRO A 151 -2.35 6.04 -26.55
C PRO A 151 -1.25 5.04 -26.93
N ILE A 152 -1.08 4.74 -28.22
CA ILE A 152 -0.06 3.79 -28.70
C ILE A 152 1.35 4.32 -28.48
N ALA A 153 1.60 5.61 -28.76
CA ALA A 153 2.93 6.20 -28.57
C ALA A 153 3.33 6.18 -27.09
N ILE A 154 2.38 6.46 -26.19
CA ILE A 154 2.63 6.48 -24.75
C ILE A 154 2.76 5.08 -24.19
N LEU A 155 2.00 4.11 -24.71
CA LEU A 155 2.18 2.70 -24.41
C LEU A 155 3.59 2.25 -24.78
N ILE A 156 4.03 2.50 -26.03
CA ILE A 156 5.37 2.11 -26.48
C ILE A 156 6.45 2.81 -25.65
N ALA A 157 6.29 4.11 -25.37
CA ALA A 157 7.25 4.86 -24.57
C ALA A 157 7.33 4.33 -23.13
N SER A 158 6.20 4.09 -22.46
CA SER A 158 6.19 3.59 -21.09
C SER A 158 6.70 2.15 -21.00
N THR A 159 6.29 1.28 -21.93
CA THR A 159 6.82 -0.10 -22.03
C THR A 159 8.31 -0.08 -22.33
N GLY A 160 8.78 0.76 -23.24
CA GLY A 160 10.21 0.90 -23.57
C GLY A 160 11.03 1.33 -22.36
N VAL A 161 10.56 2.34 -21.61
CA VAL A 161 11.20 2.77 -20.36
C VAL A 161 11.20 1.64 -19.32
N MET A 162 10.08 0.93 -19.16
CA MET A 162 9.97 -0.17 -18.20
C MET A 162 10.90 -1.33 -18.55
N LEU A 163 11.04 -1.68 -19.84
CA LEU A 163 12.00 -2.69 -20.31
C LEU A 163 13.46 -2.23 -20.13
N LEU A 164 13.75 -0.96 -20.37
CA LEU A 164 15.08 -0.40 -20.16
C LEU A 164 15.47 -0.43 -18.68
N LEU A 165 14.55 -0.10 -17.78
CA LEU A 165 14.74 -0.20 -16.33
C LEU A 165 14.80 -1.65 -15.85
N ALA A 166 14.14 -2.58 -16.55
CA ALA A 166 14.23 -4.01 -16.27
C ALA A 166 15.50 -4.67 -16.85
N ALA A 167 16.23 -4.02 -17.75
CA ALA A 167 17.43 -4.56 -18.37
C ALA A 167 18.50 -5.05 -17.36
N PRO A 168 18.78 -4.37 -16.24
CA PRO A 168 19.72 -4.85 -15.22
C PRO A 168 19.28 -6.17 -14.57
N ALA A 169 17.98 -6.50 -14.56
CA ALA A 169 17.49 -7.74 -13.99
C ALA A 169 17.96 -8.98 -14.77
N LEU A 170 18.24 -8.83 -16.07
CA LEU A 170 18.79 -9.92 -16.91
C LEU A 170 20.26 -10.22 -16.57
N GLY A 171 20.96 -9.27 -15.94
CA GLY A 171 22.34 -9.43 -15.48
C GLY A 171 22.46 -9.90 -14.02
N LEU A 172 21.35 -10.25 -13.35
CA LEU A 172 21.37 -10.68 -11.96
C LEU A 172 22.05 -12.05 -11.81
N ALA A 173 23.29 -12.05 -11.35
CA ALA A 173 23.93 -13.23 -10.80
C ALA A 173 23.39 -13.47 -9.38
N LEU A 174 22.49 -14.46 -9.24
CA LEU A 174 21.97 -14.89 -7.95
C LEU A 174 23.03 -15.71 -7.21
N THR A 175 24.08 -15.05 -6.71
CA THR A 175 25.05 -15.69 -5.82
C THR A 175 24.46 -15.81 -4.42
N ALA A 176 24.34 -17.04 -3.92
CA ALA A 176 23.86 -17.31 -2.58
C ALA A 176 24.86 -16.81 -1.53
N GLY A 177 24.51 -15.72 -0.85
CA GLY A 177 25.17 -15.29 0.39
C GLY A 177 26.54 -14.63 0.19
N ASP A 178 26.54 -13.37 -0.23
CA ASP A 178 27.72 -12.52 -0.08
C ASP A 178 27.50 -11.51 1.06
N ASN A 179 28.52 -11.32 1.90
CA ASN A 179 28.51 -10.51 3.12
C ASN A 179 28.50 -8.99 2.85
N ARG A 180 28.19 -8.56 1.62
CA ARG A 180 28.14 -7.16 1.18
C ARG A 180 26.89 -6.41 1.67
N GLY A 181 25.97 -7.07 2.37
CA GLY A 181 24.80 -6.46 2.99
C GLY A 181 25.08 -5.68 4.28
N PHE A 182 26.31 -5.77 4.82
CA PHE A 182 26.72 -4.97 5.98
C PHE A 182 27.25 -3.61 5.50
N PRO A 183 26.84 -2.49 6.14
CA PRO A 183 27.50 -1.19 5.92
C PRO A 183 29.00 -1.38 6.15
N GLY A 184 29.84 -1.01 5.18
CA GLY A 184 31.29 -1.27 5.17
C GLY A 184 32.10 -0.49 6.22
N GLY A 185 31.75 -0.64 7.49
CA GLY A 185 32.37 0.09 8.61
C GLY A 185 32.00 -0.43 9.99
N THR A 186 31.48 -1.66 10.13
CA THR A 186 31.35 -2.30 11.45
C THR A 186 32.64 -3.03 11.80
N ASN A 187 33.17 -2.82 13.01
CA ASN A 187 34.41 -3.45 13.54
C ASN A 187 34.47 -5.00 13.39
N ALA A 188 33.34 -5.65 13.10
CA ALA A 188 33.26 -7.07 12.80
C ALA A 188 33.79 -7.45 11.40
N THR A 189 33.77 -6.56 10.39
CA THR A 189 34.31 -6.85 9.05
C THR A 189 35.81 -6.62 8.94
N GLU A 190 36.38 -5.70 9.75
CA GLU A 190 37.84 -5.47 9.76
C GLU A 190 38.63 -6.66 10.36
N GLY A 191 38.07 -7.37 11.34
CA GLY A 191 38.73 -8.55 11.93
C GLY A 191 38.84 -9.76 11.00
N LEU A 192 38.05 -9.80 9.93
CA LEU A 192 38.05 -10.90 8.96
C LEU A 192 39.12 -10.73 7.86
N PHE A 193 39.65 -9.52 7.66
CA PHE A 193 40.70 -9.22 6.68
C PHE A 193 42.12 -9.27 7.28
N VAL A 194 42.26 -9.53 8.58
CA VAL A 194 43.54 -9.59 9.30
C VAL A 194 44.00 -11.03 9.60
N LEU A 195 43.19 -12.04 9.23
CA LEU A 195 43.54 -13.47 9.21
C LEU A 195 43.60 -13.97 7.77
#